data_AF-A0A374WIE9-F1
#
_entry.id   AF-A0A374WIE9-F1
#
_cell.length_a   1.000
_cell.length_b   1.000
_cell.length_c   1.000
_cell.angle_alpha   90.00
_cell.angle_beta   90.00
_cell.angle_gamma   90.00
#
_symmetry.space_group_name_H-M   'P 1'
#
loop_
_entity.id
_entity.type
_entity.pdbx_description
1 polymer ?
#
loop_
_entity_poly.entity_id
_entity_poly.type
_entity_poly.pdbx_seq_one_letter_code
_entity_poly.pdbx_strand_id
1 'polypeptide(L)'
;MNIFDYLFGNKESEDKIDKTQLQSGQSEKLLEYSDPVEQYVLESVSDLKKKGGLIETKVLEAEAIYLAAFLYMKNDHEIDFDIDYFSEGLLDSIPSKNYQVADKVFFYMNRHYPSFYGISEKEYGMQGYKMNIQLASNYSSYIKKYFIHVHKINSGEDYLLFSSPRNCLWEDGVKSIDSPTQRDIYYKMNADKFELMIPPFNPLVHGIIISKTDTSIKCQSNDGKRTFIFKYKEKIVSENLLEIDMYRNDKGDMVSYHKK
;
A
#
# COMPACT_ATOMS: atom_id res chain seq x y z
N MET A 1 27.19 -14.50 4.03
CA MET A 1 26.72 -13.60 2.95
C MET A 1 25.36 -13.07 3.39
N ASN A 2 25.24 -11.76 3.64
CA ASN A 2 24.04 -11.16 4.23
C ASN A 2 22.97 -10.94 3.14
N ILE A 3 21.70 -11.24 3.44
CA ILE A 3 20.58 -11.09 2.50
C ILE A 3 20.41 -9.62 2.05
N PHE A 4 20.85 -8.68 2.89
CA PHE A 4 20.91 -7.26 2.55
C PHE A 4 21.92 -6.91 1.46
N ASP A 5 23.09 -7.54 1.44
CA ASP A 5 24.10 -7.30 0.39
C ASP A 5 23.66 -7.89 -0.96
N TYR A 6 22.84 -8.94 -0.94
CA TYR A 6 22.23 -9.54 -2.12
C TYR A 6 21.05 -8.70 -2.66
N LEU A 7 20.26 -8.09 -1.76
CA LEU A 7 19.09 -7.28 -2.12
C LEU A 7 19.45 -5.85 -2.56
N PHE A 8 20.59 -5.30 -2.13
CA PHE A 8 20.91 -3.87 -2.31
C PHE A 8 22.38 -3.59 -2.69
N GLY A 9 23.05 -4.51 -3.39
CA GLY A 9 24.43 -4.36 -3.83
C GLY A 9 24.75 -2.96 -4.35
N ASN A 10 25.69 -2.30 -3.64
CA ASN A 10 26.12 -0.92 -3.80
C ASN A 10 26.24 -0.47 -5.26
N LYS A 11 25.56 0.63 -5.63
CA LYS A 11 25.93 1.41 -6.82
C LYS A 11 25.97 2.89 -6.51
N GLU A 12 27.11 3.46 -6.88
CA GLU A 12 27.48 4.86 -6.79
C GLU A 12 26.55 5.74 -7.63
N SER A 13 26.30 6.93 -7.10
CA SER A 13 25.47 7.98 -7.68
C SER A 13 26.20 8.67 -8.85
N GLU A 14 25.56 8.70 -10.02
CA GLU A 14 25.84 9.70 -11.06
C GLU A 14 24.53 10.24 -11.64
N ASP A 15 24.66 11.45 -12.19
CA ASP A 15 23.74 12.59 -12.12
C ASP A 15 22.64 12.67 -13.21
N LYS A 16 21.58 13.42 -12.82
CA LYS A 16 20.74 14.39 -13.56
C LYS A 16 20.24 14.07 -14.98
N ILE A 17 18.90 14.05 -15.16
CA ILE A 17 18.25 14.58 -16.38
C ILE A 17 16.97 15.38 -16.04
N ASP A 18 16.83 16.48 -16.80
CA ASP A 18 15.92 17.61 -16.72
C ASP A 18 14.40 17.33 -16.78
N LYS A 19 13.67 18.24 -16.11
CA LYS A 19 12.21 18.41 -16.14
C LYS A 19 11.82 19.40 -17.23
N THR A 20 10.99 19.00 -18.20
CA THR A 20 10.03 19.95 -18.83
C THR A 20 8.94 19.27 -19.68
N GLN A 21 7.68 19.59 -19.34
CA GLN A 21 6.53 19.92 -20.21
C GLN A 21 5.79 18.78 -20.97
N LEU A 22 4.47 18.81 -21.20
CA LEU A 22 3.34 19.67 -20.80
C LEU A 22 2.03 18.91 -21.13
N GLN A 23 0.96 19.35 -20.48
CA GLN A 23 -0.44 18.93 -20.64
C GLN A 23 -0.98 19.04 -22.07
N SER A 24 -1.98 18.22 -22.40
CA SER A 24 -3.24 18.73 -22.97
C SER A 24 -4.35 17.68 -22.87
N GLY A 25 -5.52 18.13 -22.43
CA GLY A 25 -6.71 17.29 -22.31
C GLY A 25 -7.35 17.00 -23.66
N GLN A 26 -7.88 15.78 -23.81
CA GLN A 26 -8.86 15.43 -24.83
C GLN A 26 -9.82 14.37 -24.26
N SER A 27 -11.12 14.67 -24.44
CA SER A 27 -12.29 13.78 -24.46
C SER A 27 -12.02 12.28 -24.27
N GLU A 28 -12.60 11.69 -23.22
CA GLU A 28 -12.68 10.24 -22.97
C GLU A 28 -13.40 9.53 -24.13
N LYS A 29 -12.66 9.18 -25.18
CA LYS A 29 -13.01 8.05 -26.03
C LYS A 29 -12.51 6.80 -25.31
N LEU A 30 -13.41 5.85 -25.04
CA LEU A 30 -13.02 4.47 -24.71
C LEU A 30 -12.01 4.03 -25.78
N LEU A 31 -10.74 3.91 -25.40
CA LEU A 31 -9.76 3.25 -26.22
C LEU A 31 -10.10 1.76 -26.15
N GLU A 32 -10.73 1.24 -27.20
CA GLU A 32 -10.91 -0.22 -27.37
C GLU A 32 -9.52 -0.85 -27.53
N TYR A 33 -8.89 -1.19 -26.41
CA TYR A 33 -7.71 -2.04 -26.40
C TYR A 33 -8.14 -3.49 -26.60
N SER A 34 -7.37 -4.24 -27.39
CA SER A 34 -7.71 -5.64 -27.70
C SER A 34 -7.63 -6.57 -26.48
N ASP A 35 -6.87 -6.19 -25.45
CA ASP A 35 -6.78 -6.93 -24.20
C ASP A 35 -7.37 -6.10 -23.05
N PRO A 36 -8.42 -6.58 -22.36
CA PRO A 36 -9.02 -5.87 -21.25
C PRO A 36 -8.05 -5.62 -20.08
N VAL A 37 -7.02 -6.47 -19.90
CA VAL A 37 -6.00 -6.25 -18.86
C VAL A 37 -5.14 -5.02 -19.18
N GLU A 38 -4.86 -4.77 -20.46
CA GLU A 38 -4.11 -3.58 -20.89
C GLU A 38 -4.91 -2.30 -20.57
N GLN A 39 -6.21 -2.31 -20.83
CA GLN A 39 -7.09 -1.21 -20.50
C GLN A 39 -7.15 -0.97 -18.97
N TYR A 40 -7.23 -2.02 -18.16
CA TYR A 40 -7.12 -1.92 -16.70
C TYR A 40 -5.84 -1.23 -16.24
N VAL A 41 -4.68 -1.60 -16.81
CA VAL A 41 -3.40 -0.95 -16.46
C VAL A 41 -3.43 0.53 -16.78
N LEU A 42 -3.94 0.90 -17.96
CA LEU A 42 -3.96 2.28 -18.42
C LEU A 42 -4.94 3.14 -17.62
N GLU A 43 -6.13 2.63 -17.32
CA GLU A 43 -7.12 3.32 -16.49
C GLU A 43 -6.61 3.51 -15.06
N SER A 44 -5.94 2.50 -14.49
CA SER A 44 -5.38 2.60 -13.14
C SER A 44 -4.24 3.61 -13.07
N VAL A 45 -3.30 3.57 -14.00
CA VAL A 45 -2.20 4.56 -14.02
C VAL A 45 -2.69 5.96 -14.40
N SER A 46 -3.77 6.08 -15.19
CA SER A 46 -4.43 7.35 -15.45
C SER A 46 -5.03 7.94 -14.17
N ASP A 47 -5.74 7.14 -13.38
CA ASP A 47 -6.28 7.60 -12.10
C ASP A 47 -5.17 7.96 -11.10
N LEU A 48 -4.10 7.15 -10.99
CA LEU A 48 -2.91 7.49 -10.20
C LEU A 48 -2.36 8.88 -10.51
N LYS A 49 -2.25 9.22 -11.79
CA LYS A 49 -1.79 10.54 -12.26
C LYS A 49 -2.77 11.64 -11.85
N LYS A 50 -4.08 11.40 -11.94
CA LYS A 50 -5.12 12.36 -11.53
C LYS A 50 -5.07 12.64 -10.02
N LYS A 51 -4.76 11.64 -9.18
CA LYS A 51 -4.73 11.74 -7.72
C LYS A 51 -3.44 12.34 -7.13
N GLY A 52 -2.51 12.79 -7.98
CA GLY A 52 -1.45 13.74 -7.59
C GLY A 52 -0.05 13.16 -7.37
N GLY A 53 0.24 11.94 -7.83
CA GLY A 53 1.57 11.34 -7.73
C GLY A 53 2.47 11.65 -8.93
N LEU A 54 3.71 12.05 -8.66
CA LEU A 54 4.80 11.86 -9.63
C LEU A 54 4.89 10.35 -9.89
N ILE A 55 4.83 9.93 -11.15
CA ILE A 55 4.95 8.51 -11.48
C ILE A 55 6.42 8.12 -11.35
N GLU A 56 6.72 7.39 -10.28
CA GLU A 56 8.04 6.85 -9.97
C GLU A 56 7.97 5.32 -9.92
N THR A 57 9.13 4.66 -10.02
CA THR A 57 9.26 3.20 -10.03
C THR A 57 8.45 2.52 -8.93
N LYS A 58 8.60 2.98 -7.68
CA LYS A 58 7.93 2.39 -6.51
C LYS A 58 6.41 2.46 -6.58
N VAL A 59 5.87 3.53 -7.18
CA VAL A 59 4.42 3.71 -7.34
C VAL A 59 3.90 2.70 -8.36
N LEU A 60 4.60 2.54 -9.49
CA LEU A 60 4.22 1.57 -10.52
C LEU A 60 4.40 0.11 -10.07
N GLU A 61 5.40 -0.18 -9.24
CA GLU A 61 5.57 -1.50 -8.62
C GLU A 61 4.40 -1.86 -7.70
N ALA A 62 4.02 -0.94 -6.81
CA ALA A 62 2.87 -1.16 -5.94
C ALA A 62 1.60 -1.36 -6.77
N GLU A 63 1.37 -0.47 -7.75
CA GLU A 63 0.22 -0.55 -8.65
C GLU A 63 0.13 -1.88 -9.36
N ALA A 64 1.21 -2.34 -9.98
CA ALA A 64 1.25 -3.59 -10.71
C ALA A 64 0.94 -4.79 -9.80
N ILE A 65 1.50 -4.83 -8.60
CA ILE A 65 1.29 -5.92 -7.63
C ILE A 65 -0.18 -5.98 -7.19
N TYR A 66 -0.75 -4.85 -6.75
CA TYR A 66 -2.12 -4.83 -6.22
C TYR A 66 -3.17 -4.98 -7.32
N LEU A 67 -2.93 -4.44 -8.51
CA LEU A 67 -3.82 -4.62 -9.66
C LEU A 67 -3.82 -6.07 -10.15
N ALA A 68 -2.66 -6.71 -10.27
CA ALA A 68 -2.59 -8.13 -10.64
C ALA A 68 -3.28 -9.02 -9.59
N ALA A 69 -3.08 -8.70 -8.31
CA ALA A 69 -3.73 -9.41 -7.21
C ALA A 69 -5.26 -9.25 -7.23
N PHE A 70 -5.74 -8.03 -7.46
CA PHE A 70 -7.17 -7.74 -7.61
C PHE A 70 -7.78 -8.56 -8.76
N LEU A 71 -7.18 -8.51 -9.95
CA LEU A 71 -7.67 -9.26 -11.12
C LEU A 71 -7.68 -10.77 -10.87
N TYR A 72 -6.66 -11.30 -10.18
CA TYR A 72 -6.62 -12.71 -9.79
C TYR A 72 -7.75 -13.05 -8.80
N MET A 73 -8.05 -12.17 -7.85
CA MET A 73 -8.99 -12.44 -6.74
C MET A 73 -10.41 -11.93 -6.97
N LYS A 74 -10.73 -11.22 -8.06
CA LYS A 74 -11.99 -10.48 -8.28
C LYS A 74 -13.32 -11.24 -8.12
N ASN A 75 -13.33 -12.56 -8.25
CA ASN A 75 -14.52 -13.40 -8.04
C ASN A 75 -14.43 -14.23 -6.75
N ASP A 76 -13.44 -13.95 -5.91
CA ASP A 76 -13.33 -14.50 -4.57
C ASP A 76 -14.29 -13.76 -3.64
N HIS A 77 -14.98 -14.49 -2.78
CA HIS A 77 -15.89 -13.92 -1.78
C HIS A 77 -15.22 -12.90 -0.85
N GLU A 78 -13.89 -12.89 -0.77
CA GLU A 78 -13.14 -11.92 0.01
C GLU A 78 -12.92 -10.56 -0.69
N ILE A 79 -13.09 -10.48 -2.02
CA ILE A 79 -13.12 -9.20 -2.75
C ILE A 79 -14.58 -8.74 -2.81
N ASP A 80 -14.95 -7.90 -1.84
CA ASP A 80 -16.31 -7.40 -1.61
C ASP A 80 -16.46 -5.91 -1.94
N PHE A 81 -15.63 -5.40 -2.84
CA PHE A 81 -15.57 -3.98 -3.17
C PHE A 81 -15.39 -3.76 -4.66
N ASP A 82 -15.97 -2.66 -5.14
CA ASP A 82 -15.83 -2.20 -6.50
C ASP A 82 -14.81 -1.07 -6.60
N ILE A 83 -14.22 -0.95 -7.78
CA ILE A 83 -13.31 0.12 -8.13
C ILE A 83 -14.02 1.01 -9.16
N ASP A 84 -14.41 2.19 -8.70
CA ASP A 84 -15.36 3.11 -9.35
C ASP A 84 -14.79 3.90 -10.54
N TYR A 85 -13.48 3.93 -10.70
CA TYR A 85 -12.82 4.62 -11.82
C TYR A 85 -12.57 3.74 -13.05
N PHE A 86 -12.87 2.43 -12.98
CA PHE A 86 -12.76 1.56 -14.15
C PHE A 86 -14.01 1.60 -15.01
N SER A 87 -13.83 1.40 -16.31
CA SER A 87 -14.93 1.27 -17.26
C SER A 87 -15.88 0.12 -16.89
N GLU A 88 -17.18 0.38 -16.93
CA GLU A 88 -18.23 -0.58 -16.60
C GLU A 88 -18.15 -1.83 -17.50
N GLY A 89 -18.31 -3.02 -16.91
CA GLY A 89 -18.27 -4.31 -17.64
C GLY A 89 -16.87 -4.79 -18.05
N LEU A 90 -15.81 -4.00 -17.85
CA LEU A 90 -14.45 -4.40 -18.19
C LEU A 90 -14.00 -5.60 -17.34
N LEU A 91 -14.36 -5.61 -16.04
CA LEU A 91 -13.97 -6.66 -15.09
C LEU A 91 -14.51 -8.04 -15.48
N ASP A 92 -15.70 -8.08 -16.07
CA ASP A 92 -16.42 -9.30 -16.42
C ASP A 92 -15.73 -10.06 -17.56
N SER A 93 -15.02 -9.33 -18.43
CA SER A 93 -14.29 -9.89 -19.56
C SER A 93 -12.96 -10.58 -19.17
N ILE A 94 -12.51 -10.40 -17.93
CA ILE A 94 -11.24 -10.95 -17.44
C ILE A 94 -11.48 -12.25 -16.67
N PRO A 95 -10.77 -13.35 -16.95
CA PRO A 95 -10.84 -14.56 -16.13
C PRO A 95 -10.23 -14.36 -14.73
N SER A 96 -10.95 -14.74 -13.68
CA SER A 96 -10.42 -14.76 -12.30
C SER A 96 -9.55 -16.00 -12.04
N LYS A 97 -8.75 -15.97 -10.96
CA LYS A 97 -7.90 -17.10 -10.48
C LYS A 97 -6.95 -17.66 -11.55
N ASN A 98 -6.53 -16.82 -12.48
CA ASN A 98 -5.62 -17.19 -13.55
C ASN A 98 -4.34 -16.32 -13.49
N TYR A 99 -3.24 -16.93 -13.06
CA TYR A 99 -1.96 -16.24 -12.99
C TYR A 99 -1.46 -15.77 -14.36
N GLN A 100 -1.70 -16.50 -15.45
CA GLN A 100 -1.27 -16.08 -16.78
C GLN A 100 -1.98 -14.80 -17.24
N VAL A 101 -3.24 -14.62 -16.83
CA VAL A 101 -4.02 -13.40 -17.10
C VAL A 101 -3.55 -12.26 -16.20
N ALA A 102 -3.43 -12.49 -14.89
CA ALA A 102 -2.96 -11.47 -13.94
C ALA A 102 -1.51 -11.01 -14.22
N ASP A 103 -0.64 -11.93 -14.66
CA ASP A 103 0.75 -11.64 -15.04
C ASP A 103 0.84 -10.58 -16.15
N LYS A 104 -0.17 -10.49 -17.03
CA LYS A 104 -0.20 -9.50 -18.11
C LYS A 104 -0.12 -8.06 -17.60
N VAL A 105 -0.58 -7.77 -16.38
CA VAL A 105 -0.45 -6.45 -15.74
C VAL A 105 1.00 -5.98 -15.76
N PHE A 106 1.94 -6.85 -15.39
CA PHE A 106 3.37 -6.54 -15.34
C PHE A 106 3.95 -6.31 -16.73
N PHE A 107 3.53 -7.10 -17.72
CA PHE A 107 3.94 -6.90 -19.12
C PHE A 107 3.45 -5.56 -19.66
N TYR A 108 2.19 -5.19 -19.44
CA TYR A 108 1.64 -3.92 -19.89
C TYR A 108 2.22 -2.73 -19.14
N MET A 109 2.49 -2.88 -17.83
CA MET A 109 3.18 -1.84 -17.05
C MET A 109 4.58 -1.56 -17.61
N ASN A 110 5.36 -2.60 -17.91
CA ASN A 110 6.69 -2.46 -18.53
C ASN A 110 6.63 -1.91 -19.95
N ARG A 111 5.64 -2.32 -20.75
CA ARG A 111 5.44 -1.84 -22.13
C ARG A 111 5.14 -0.34 -22.18
N HIS A 112 4.26 0.15 -21.31
CA HIS A 112 3.79 1.54 -21.34
C HIS A 112 4.64 2.50 -20.51
N TYR A 113 5.36 1.99 -19.51
CA TYR A 113 6.17 2.81 -18.61
C TYR A 113 7.63 2.32 -18.45
N PRO A 114 8.35 1.99 -19.54
CA PRO A 114 9.66 1.33 -19.48
C PRO A 114 10.75 2.17 -18.79
N SER A 115 10.62 3.50 -18.78
CA SER A 115 11.57 4.41 -18.11
C SER A 115 11.51 4.34 -16.58
N PHE A 116 10.39 3.88 -16.02
CA PHE A 116 10.16 3.77 -14.58
C PHE A 116 9.98 2.33 -14.13
N TYR A 117 9.52 1.46 -15.03
CA TYR A 117 9.15 0.08 -14.76
C TYR A 117 9.85 -0.84 -15.76
N GLY A 118 11.04 -1.33 -15.40
CA GLY A 118 11.91 -2.12 -16.25
C GLY A 118 11.65 -3.63 -16.17
N ILE A 119 12.57 -4.40 -16.74
CA ILE A 119 12.51 -5.88 -16.77
C ILE A 119 12.63 -6.45 -15.36
N SER A 120 13.52 -5.89 -14.54
CA SER A 120 13.74 -6.32 -13.16
C SER A 120 12.47 -6.14 -12.32
N GLU A 121 11.87 -4.95 -12.37
CA GLU A 121 10.65 -4.61 -11.63
C GLU A 121 9.49 -5.54 -12.03
N LYS A 122 9.36 -5.81 -13.33
CA LYS A 122 8.39 -6.77 -13.87
C LYS A 122 8.57 -8.17 -13.28
N GLU A 123 9.79 -8.71 -13.32
CA GLU A 123 10.08 -10.07 -12.85
C GLU A 123 9.89 -10.22 -11.34
N TYR A 124 10.41 -9.25 -10.55
CA TYR A 124 10.23 -9.25 -9.10
C TYR A 124 8.76 -9.06 -8.70
N GLY A 125 8.05 -8.14 -9.36
CA GLY A 125 6.63 -7.91 -9.13
C GLY A 125 5.78 -9.16 -9.40
N MET A 126 6.03 -9.84 -10.52
CA MET A 126 5.34 -11.08 -10.89
C MET A 126 5.53 -12.19 -9.85
N GLN A 127 6.72 -12.32 -9.27
CA GLN A 127 6.95 -13.30 -8.20
C GLN A 127 6.30 -12.85 -6.88
N GLY A 128 6.42 -11.56 -6.55
CA GLY A 128 5.94 -10.98 -5.31
C GLY A 128 4.43 -11.12 -5.12
N TYR A 129 3.61 -10.78 -6.12
CA TYR A 129 2.15 -10.85 -5.95
C TYR A 129 1.66 -12.30 -5.80
N LYS A 130 2.26 -13.26 -6.52
CA LYS A 130 1.94 -14.70 -6.41
C LYS A 130 2.26 -15.21 -5.01
N MET A 131 3.43 -14.87 -4.50
CA MET A 131 3.84 -15.24 -3.16
C MET A 131 2.89 -14.64 -2.11
N ASN A 132 2.46 -13.39 -2.29
CA ASN A 132 1.51 -12.76 -1.38
C ASN A 132 0.15 -13.47 -1.37
N ILE A 133 -0.39 -13.83 -2.54
CA ILE A 133 -1.64 -14.60 -2.65
C ILE A 133 -1.52 -15.94 -1.92
N GLN A 134 -0.36 -16.60 -2.01
CA GLN A 134 -0.14 -17.92 -1.41
C GLN A 134 0.07 -17.89 0.10
N LEU A 135 0.72 -16.84 0.61
CA LEU A 135 1.20 -16.80 2.00
C LEU A 135 0.37 -15.92 2.92
N ALA A 136 -0.38 -14.94 2.39
CA ALA A 136 -1.17 -14.02 3.19
C ALA A 136 -2.64 -14.46 3.22
N SER A 137 -3.09 -14.97 4.36
CA SER A 137 -4.46 -15.49 4.55
C SER A 137 -5.57 -14.45 4.50
N ASN A 138 -5.23 -13.16 4.45
CA ASN A 138 -6.16 -12.03 4.38
C ASN A 138 -5.75 -11.05 3.27
N TYR A 139 -5.21 -11.57 2.16
CA TYR A 139 -4.60 -10.73 1.13
C TYR A 139 -5.58 -9.76 0.45
N SER A 140 -6.82 -10.21 0.25
CA SER A 140 -7.99 -9.43 -0.19
C SER A 140 -8.16 -8.10 0.54
N SER A 141 -7.97 -8.12 1.87
CA SER A 141 -8.04 -6.94 2.72
C SER A 141 -6.92 -5.92 2.47
N TYR A 142 -5.77 -6.30 1.93
CA TYR A 142 -4.72 -5.35 1.53
C TYR A 142 -4.99 -4.77 0.16
N ILE A 143 -5.51 -5.58 -0.76
CA ILE A 143 -5.90 -5.15 -2.10
C ILE A 143 -6.95 -4.04 -1.97
N LYS A 144 -8.05 -4.28 -1.23
CA LYS A 144 -9.09 -3.28 -0.94
C LYS A 144 -8.51 -1.96 -0.44
N LYS A 145 -7.59 -2.05 0.52
CA LYS A 145 -7.05 -0.89 1.21
C LYS A 145 -6.04 -0.10 0.40
N TYR A 146 -5.29 -0.78 -0.46
CA TYR A 146 -4.46 -0.12 -1.46
C TYR A 146 -5.32 0.80 -2.34
N PHE A 147 -6.39 0.27 -2.95
CA PHE A 147 -7.27 1.04 -3.82
C PHE A 147 -8.00 2.17 -3.07
N ILE A 148 -8.48 1.91 -1.86
CA ILE A 148 -9.02 2.96 -0.97
C ILE A 148 -8.01 4.09 -0.76
N HIS A 149 -6.77 3.75 -0.44
CA HIS A 149 -5.79 4.74 -0.06
C HIS A 149 -5.31 5.55 -1.27
N VAL A 150 -4.92 4.84 -2.32
CA VAL A 150 -4.22 5.40 -3.47
C VAL A 150 -5.20 6.06 -4.44
N HIS A 151 -6.35 5.42 -4.68
CA HIS A 151 -7.33 5.88 -5.67
C HIS A 151 -8.53 6.61 -5.06
N LYS A 152 -8.69 6.53 -3.73
CA LYS A 152 -9.84 7.12 -3.01
C LYS A 152 -11.17 6.58 -3.51
N ILE A 153 -11.25 5.27 -3.78
CA ILE A 153 -12.51 4.62 -4.15
C ILE A 153 -13.55 4.82 -3.04
N ASN A 154 -14.82 4.92 -3.39
CA ASN A 154 -15.92 5.23 -2.46
C ASN A 154 -15.99 4.32 -1.22
N SER A 155 -15.46 3.08 -1.31
CA SER A 155 -15.35 2.15 -0.16
C SER A 155 -14.38 2.60 0.94
N GLY A 156 -13.71 3.75 0.78
CA GLY A 156 -12.52 4.15 1.52
C GLY A 156 -12.63 5.33 2.49
N GLU A 157 -13.79 5.99 2.56
CA GLU A 157 -13.94 7.28 3.26
C GLU A 157 -13.74 7.23 4.79
N ASP A 158 -13.67 6.02 5.39
CA ASP A 158 -13.62 5.86 6.84
C ASP A 158 -12.22 5.84 7.49
N TYR A 159 -11.12 5.87 6.73
CA TYR A 159 -9.76 5.76 7.28
C TYR A 159 -9.07 7.12 7.48
N LEU A 160 -8.53 7.33 8.67
CA LEU A 160 -7.70 8.48 9.03
C LEU A 160 -6.24 8.23 8.65
N LEU A 161 -5.52 9.29 8.26
CA LEU A 161 -4.09 9.25 7.91
C LEU A 161 -3.22 9.89 9.00
N PHE A 162 -2.13 9.21 9.37
CA PHE A 162 -1.02 9.72 10.14
C PHE A 162 0.30 9.55 9.37
N SER A 163 0.90 10.65 8.93
CA SER A 163 2.20 10.64 8.25
C SER A 163 3.33 10.88 9.25
N SER A 164 4.22 9.89 9.35
CA SER A 164 5.41 9.89 10.20
C SER A 164 6.64 10.18 9.34
N PRO A 165 7.27 11.36 9.42
CA PRO A 165 8.48 11.67 8.65
C PRO A 165 9.70 10.83 9.06
N ARG A 166 9.70 10.28 10.29
CA ARG A 166 10.75 9.42 10.83
C ARG A 166 10.15 8.29 11.65
N ASN A 167 10.91 7.23 11.88
CA ASN A 167 10.53 6.17 12.81
C ASN A 167 11.76 5.63 13.55
N CYS A 168 11.56 5.22 14.80
CA CYS A 168 12.63 4.74 15.66
C CYS A 168 12.40 3.27 16.04
N LEU A 169 13.47 2.46 16.00
CA LEU A 169 13.47 1.12 16.59
C LEU A 169 14.00 1.18 18.01
N TRP A 170 13.33 0.50 18.93
CA TRP A 170 13.69 0.37 20.33
C TRP A 170 13.82 -1.11 20.68
N GLU A 171 14.92 -1.45 21.34
CA GLU A 171 15.25 -2.80 21.81
C GLU A 171 15.59 -2.69 23.30
N ASP A 172 14.98 -3.52 24.14
CA ASP A 172 15.17 -3.51 25.60
C ASP A 172 15.02 -2.11 26.26
N GLY A 173 14.11 -1.28 25.72
CA GLY A 173 13.87 0.08 26.21
C GLY A 173 14.90 1.13 25.78
N VAL A 174 15.88 0.75 24.97
CA VAL A 174 16.91 1.65 24.42
C VAL A 174 16.65 1.90 22.94
N LYS A 175 16.72 3.16 22.51
CA LYS A 175 16.60 3.53 21.09
C LYS A 175 17.81 2.97 20.34
N SER A 176 17.57 2.03 19.44
CA SER A 176 18.59 1.27 18.69
C SER A 176 18.88 1.93 17.34
N ILE A 177 17.85 2.32 16.58
CA ILE A 177 17.99 2.90 15.22
C ILE A 177 17.04 4.08 15.02
N ASP A 178 17.52 5.13 14.34
CA ASP A 178 16.70 6.21 13.77
C ASP A 178 16.59 6.01 12.25
N SER A 179 15.39 5.78 11.75
CA SER A 179 15.14 5.62 10.32
C SER A 179 14.60 6.93 9.76
N PRO A 180 15.27 7.52 8.75
CA PRO A 180 14.77 8.72 8.08
C PRO A 180 13.62 8.42 7.11
N THR A 181 13.08 7.20 7.12
CA THR A 181 12.09 6.79 6.13
C THR A 181 10.71 7.27 6.55
N GLN A 182 10.07 8.06 5.69
CA GLN A 182 8.68 8.43 5.88
C GLN A 182 7.78 7.18 5.86
N ARG A 183 6.79 7.17 6.75
CA ARG A 183 5.78 6.12 6.86
C ARG A 183 4.41 6.75 6.98
N ASP A 184 3.53 6.40 6.07
CA ASP A 184 2.12 6.74 6.21
C ASP A 184 1.37 5.60 6.89
N ILE A 185 0.58 5.96 7.89
CA ILE A 185 -0.17 5.04 8.75
C ILE A 185 -1.65 5.36 8.60
N TYR A 186 -2.41 4.40 8.11
CA TYR A 186 -3.85 4.52 7.95
C TYR A 186 -4.52 3.79 9.11
N TYR A 187 -5.44 4.44 9.80
CA TYR A 187 -6.12 3.83 10.93
C TYR A 187 -7.58 4.23 10.98
N LYS A 188 -8.40 3.31 11.51
CA LYS A 188 -9.80 3.52 11.82
C LYS A 188 -10.04 3.01 13.24
N MET A 189 -10.85 3.75 14.00
CA MET A 189 -11.27 3.33 15.33
C MET A 189 -12.78 3.45 15.44
N ASN A 190 -13.40 2.38 15.91
CA ASN A 190 -14.80 2.35 16.30
C ASN A 190 -14.90 2.26 17.83
N ALA A 191 -16.08 1.97 18.38
CA ALA A 191 -16.29 1.95 19.84
C ALA A 191 -15.35 1.00 20.60
N ASP A 192 -15.09 -0.20 20.06
CA ASP A 192 -14.34 -1.28 20.70
C ASP A 192 -13.22 -1.85 19.83
N LYS A 193 -13.17 -1.49 18.55
CA LYS A 193 -12.29 -2.07 17.54
C LYS A 193 -11.39 -1.03 16.91
N PHE A 194 -10.21 -1.47 16.47
CA PHE A 194 -9.32 -0.67 15.65
C PHE A 194 -8.86 -1.45 14.43
N GLU A 195 -8.49 -0.69 13.42
CA GLU A 195 -7.78 -1.17 12.25
C GLU A 195 -6.60 -0.23 11.98
N LEU A 196 -5.41 -0.77 11.68
CA LEU A 196 -4.22 0.02 11.36
C LEU A 196 -3.38 -0.62 10.26
N MET A 197 -2.93 0.18 9.28
CA MET A 197 -2.11 -0.23 8.14
C MET A 197 -0.86 0.65 8.03
N ILE A 198 0.29 0.06 7.70
CA ILE A 198 1.54 0.79 7.39
C ILE A 198 2.14 0.23 6.09
N PRO A 199 1.72 0.74 4.91
CA PRO A 199 2.23 0.25 3.63
C PRO A 199 3.73 0.52 3.45
N PRO A 200 4.44 -0.28 2.64
CA PRO A 200 4.02 -1.57 2.07
C PRO A 200 4.23 -2.76 3.05
N PHE A 201 4.84 -2.53 4.21
CA PHE A 201 5.47 -3.59 5.01
C PHE A 201 4.60 -4.17 6.12
N ASN A 202 3.78 -3.35 6.79
CA ASN A 202 2.82 -3.87 7.75
C ASN A 202 1.45 -3.94 7.10
N PRO A 203 0.99 -5.17 6.79
CA PRO A 203 -0.40 -5.41 6.50
C PRO A 203 -1.35 -4.76 7.51
N LEU A 204 -2.58 -4.51 7.07
CA LEU A 204 -3.67 -4.11 7.93
C LEU A 204 -3.89 -5.07 9.10
N VAL A 205 -3.77 -4.50 10.29
CA VAL A 205 -3.93 -5.15 11.57
C VAL A 205 -5.29 -4.78 12.13
N HIS A 206 -6.10 -5.79 12.43
CA HIS A 206 -7.35 -5.62 13.17
C HIS A 206 -7.16 -6.01 14.62
N GLY A 207 -7.90 -5.36 15.50
CA GLY A 207 -7.98 -5.81 16.88
C GLY A 207 -8.94 -5.01 17.73
N ILE A 208 -8.71 -5.06 19.03
CA ILE A 208 -9.57 -4.44 20.03
C ILE A 208 -8.88 -3.27 20.72
N ILE A 209 -9.68 -2.31 21.17
CA ILE A 209 -9.24 -1.26 22.08
C ILE A 209 -9.22 -1.85 23.49
N ILE A 210 -8.03 -1.93 24.11
CA ILE A 210 -7.87 -2.46 25.48
C ILE A 210 -8.13 -1.38 26.52
N SER A 211 -7.63 -0.16 26.26
CA SER A 211 -7.81 0.95 27.19
C SER A 211 -7.77 2.29 26.46
N LYS A 212 -8.47 3.25 27.05
CA LYS A 212 -8.56 4.63 26.56
C LYS A 212 -8.42 5.57 27.74
N THR A 213 -7.54 6.55 27.60
CA THR A 213 -7.42 7.71 28.49
C THR A 213 -7.81 8.97 27.72
N ASP A 214 -7.67 10.16 28.31
CA ASP A 214 -7.95 11.42 27.61
C ASP A 214 -6.96 11.71 26.47
N THR A 215 -5.76 11.13 26.54
CA THR A 215 -4.63 11.41 25.63
C THR A 215 -4.01 10.16 25.01
N SER A 216 -4.54 8.97 25.30
CA SER A 216 -4.01 7.74 24.71
C SER A 216 -5.06 6.67 24.44
N ILE A 217 -4.84 5.90 23.37
CA ILE A 217 -5.60 4.69 23.08
C ILE A 217 -4.62 3.54 22.96
N LYS A 218 -4.82 2.50 23.76
CA LYS A 218 -4.08 1.24 23.68
C LYS A 218 -4.92 0.20 22.97
N CYS A 219 -4.35 -0.42 21.95
CA CYS A 219 -4.98 -1.39 21.08
C CYS A 219 -4.15 -2.67 21.03
N GLN A 220 -4.79 -3.83 20.90
CA GLN A 220 -4.10 -5.11 20.70
C GLN A 220 -4.68 -5.85 19.50
N SER A 221 -3.78 -6.32 18.64
CA SER A 221 -4.14 -7.12 17.47
C SER A 221 -4.82 -8.43 17.88
N ASN A 222 -5.73 -8.90 17.04
CA ASN A 222 -6.45 -10.16 17.30
C ASN A 222 -5.53 -11.38 17.41
N ASP A 223 -4.39 -11.37 16.72
CA ASP A 223 -3.38 -12.43 16.80
C ASP A 223 -2.46 -12.30 18.02
N GLY A 224 -2.62 -11.24 18.83
CA GLY A 224 -1.80 -10.96 20.01
C GLY A 224 -0.35 -10.56 19.71
N LYS A 225 0.08 -10.54 18.45
CA LYS A 225 1.48 -10.27 18.06
C LYS A 225 1.84 -8.80 18.15
N ARG A 226 0.86 -7.89 18.12
CA ARG A 226 1.10 -6.45 18.10
C ARG A 226 0.26 -5.72 19.13
N THR A 227 0.89 -4.76 19.80
CA THR A 227 0.21 -3.78 20.64
C THR A 227 0.48 -2.39 20.09
N PHE A 228 -0.57 -1.60 19.88
CA PHE A 228 -0.44 -0.21 19.42
C PHE A 228 -0.81 0.76 20.53
N ILE A 229 -0.04 1.82 20.69
CA ILE A 229 -0.37 2.94 21.59
C ILE A 229 -0.39 4.21 20.77
N PHE A 230 -1.58 4.78 20.59
CA PHE A 230 -1.79 6.07 19.94
C PHE A 230 -1.71 7.15 21.01
N LYS A 231 -0.80 8.12 20.86
CA LYS A 231 -0.58 9.20 21.83
C LYS A 231 -0.96 10.55 21.23
N TYR A 232 -1.83 11.26 21.95
CA TYR A 232 -2.40 12.54 21.54
C TYR A 232 -1.90 13.65 22.46
N LYS A 233 -1.77 14.87 21.92
CA LYS A 233 -1.26 16.02 22.69
C LYS A 233 -2.18 16.45 23.85
N GLU A 234 -3.50 16.40 23.64
CA GLU A 234 -4.49 17.00 24.55
C GLU A 234 -5.80 16.20 24.60
N LYS A 235 -6.39 15.96 23.43
CA LYS A 235 -7.64 15.19 23.27
C LYS A 235 -7.52 14.23 22.11
N ILE A 236 -8.28 13.14 22.17
CA ILE A 236 -8.39 12.13 21.11
C ILE A 236 -9.17 12.69 19.92
N VAL A 237 -8.44 13.34 19.02
CA VAL A 237 -8.88 13.76 17.68
C VAL A 237 -7.69 13.61 16.73
N SER A 238 -7.94 13.29 15.45
CA SER A 238 -6.92 12.98 14.45
C SER A 238 -5.79 13.99 14.35
N GLU A 239 -6.09 15.29 14.44
CA GLU A 239 -5.12 16.37 14.28
C GLU A 239 -4.11 16.38 15.44
N ASN A 240 -4.55 15.93 16.61
CA ASN A 240 -3.77 15.88 17.84
C ASN A 240 -2.92 14.63 18.01
N LEU A 241 -3.02 13.65 17.10
CA LEU A 241 -2.19 12.46 17.14
C LEU A 241 -0.73 12.84 16.90
N LEU A 242 0.14 12.54 17.87
CA LEU A 242 1.56 12.90 17.86
C LEU A 242 2.46 11.73 17.52
N GLU A 243 2.14 10.57 18.11
CA GLU A 243 2.97 9.39 18.08
C GLU A 243 2.10 8.12 18.07
N ILE A 244 2.58 7.10 17.38
CA ILE A 244 2.06 5.74 17.43
C ILE A 244 3.22 4.81 17.79
N ASP A 245 3.12 4.13 18.93
CA ASP A 245 4.04 3.04 19.27
C ASP A 245 3.45 1.72 18.82
N MET A 246 4.26 0.90 18.15
CA MET A 246 3.94 -0.48 17.80
C MET A 246 4.93 -1.41 18.51
N TYR A 247 4.45 -2.09 19.55
CA TYR A 247 5.15 -3.21 20.17
C TYR A 247 4.95 -4.46 19.32
N ARG A 248 6.04 -5.11 18.91
CA ARG A 248 6.02 -6.41 18.25
C ARG A 248 6.26 -7.47 19.31
N ASN A 249 5.17 -7.91 19.94
CA ASN A 249 5.18 -8.80 21.10
C ASN A 249 5.89 -10.14 20.79
N ASP A 250 5.86 -10.57 19.53
CA ASP A 250 6.54 -11.76 19.02
C ASP A 250 8.05 -11.58 18.84
N LYS A 251 8.52 -10.33 18.68
CA LYS A 251 9.94 -9.98 18.49
C LYS A 251 10.60 -9.40 19.74
N GLY A 252 9.82 -8.93 20.71
CA GLY A 252 10.32 -8.31 21.94
C GLY A 252 10.83 -6.89 21.76
N ASP A 253 10.51 -6.22 20.65
CA ASP A 253 10.97 -4.87 20.33
C ASP A 253 9.79 -3.91 20.06
N MET A 254 10.10 -2.62 19.88
CA MET A 254 9.10 -1.58 19.61
C MET A 254 9.53 -0.66 18.48
N VAL A 255 8.59 -0.29 17.62
CA VAL A 255 8.77 0.77 16.61
C VAL A 255 7.89 1.95 16.98
N SER A 256 8.47 3.14 17.10
CA SER A 256 7.74 4.39 17.30
C SER A 256 7.67 5.19 15.99
N TYR A 257 6.49 5.72 15.70
CA TYR A 257 6.19 6.61 14.57
C TYR A 257 5.75 7.95 15.12
N HIS A 258 6.47 9.03 14.81
CA HIS A 258 6.28 10.34 15.41
C HIS A 258 6.33 11.47 14.36
N LYS A 259 5.54 12.53 14.58
CA LYS A 259 5.48 13.71 13.69
C LYS A 259 6.74 14.59 13.75
N LYS A 260 7.55 14.49 14.83
CA LYS A 260 8.76 15.29 15.07
C LYS A 260 9.79 14.49 15.83
#